data_AF-A0A494R2M0-F1
#
_entry.id   AF-A0A494R2M0-F1
#
_cell.length_a   1.000
_cell.length_b   1.000
_cell.length_c   1.000
_cell.angle_alpha   90.00
_cell.angle_beta   90.00
_cell.angle_gamma   90.00
#
_symmetry.space_group_name_H-M   'P 1'
#
loop_
_entity.id
_entity.type
_entity.pdbx_description
1 polymer ?
#
loop_
_entity_poly.entity_id
_entity_poly.type
_entity_poly.pdbx_seq_one_letter_code
_entity_poly.pdbx_strand_id
1 'polypeptide(L)'
;MRPFAIAALMLLLTGCVSKVVEYTPAKISPEQARSVIEQVLMEQPLKTRPEQVVFTDEYIGYGSGILSTTSGFASAVPLGGGAIAAGSSRTSSKAVQTRIYYNSIGSVALYSKRGRWVVQTRSTGGSVMNSSLVDTQNKAERFVDAMVSLKRE
;
A
#
# COMPACT_ATOMS: atom_id res chain seq x y z
N MET A 1 -48.02 23.57 1.06
CA MET A 1 -46.70 23.50 0.36
C MET A 1 -45.51 23.24 1.29
N ARG A 2 -45.53 23.69 2.55
CA ARG A 2 -44.45 23.45 3.53
C ARG A 2 -44.14 21.97 3.93
N PRO A 3 -45.11 21.03 4.02
CA PRO A 3 -44.78 19.68 4.49
C PRO A 3 -44.02 18.85 3.43
N PHE A 4 -44.24 19.11 2.14
CA PHE A 4 -43.51 18.46 1.05
C PHE A 4 -42.04 18.86 1.01
N ALA A 5 -41.70 20.09 1.37
CA ALA A 5 -40.32 20.55 1.45
C ALA A 5 -39.54 19.85 2.58
N ILE A 6 -40.20 19.56 3.70
CA ILE A 6 -39.59 18.85 4.85
C ILE A 6 -39.37 17.37 4.51
N ALA A 7 -40.34 16.73 3.83
CA ALA A 7 -40.20 15.35 3.36
C ALA A 7 -39.08 15.20 2.32
N ALA A 8 -38.95 16.15 1.38
CA ALA A 8 -37.87 16.16 0.40
C ALA A 8 -36.48 16.36 1.04
N LEU A 9 -36.39 17.16 2.10
CA LEU A 9 -35.14 17.39 2.84
C LEU A 9 -34.72 16.16 3.67
N MET A 10 -35.67 15.37 4.20
CA MET A 10 -35.36 14.13 4.91
C MET A 10 -34.86 13.00 3.99
N LEU A 11 -35.33 12.94 2.74
CA LEU A 11 -34.82 11.96 1.75
C LEU A 11 -33.37 12.24 1.31
N LEU A 12 -32.91 13.49 1.40
CA LEU A 12 -31.53 13.87 1.05
C LEU A 12 -30.50 13.48 2.13
N LEU A 13 -30.97 13.09 3.33
CA LEU A 13 -30.13 12.71 4.46
C LEU A 13 -29.79 11.22 4.54
N THR A 14 -30.28 10.37 3.62
CA THR A 14 -29.75 9.00 3.47
C THR A 14 -28.40 9.05 2.78
N GLY A 15 -27.42 9.66 3.44
CA GLY A 15 -26.03 9.74 3.01
C GLY A 15 -25.46 8.34 2.84
N CYS A 16 -24.74 8.12 1.75
CA CYS A 16 -24.00 6.89 1.48
C CYS A 16 -22.92 6.65 2.54
N VAL A 17 -23.31 6.01 3.65
CA VAL A 17 -22.38 5.53 4.68
C VAL A 17 -21.56 4.40 4.08
N SER A 18 -20.24 4.57 4.00
CA SER A 18 -19.33 3.44 3.78
C SER A 18 -19.39 2.53 5.00
N LYS A 19 -19.74 1.27 4.81
CA LYS A 19 -19.81 0.31 5.92
C LYS A 19 -18.44 -0.25 6.18
N VAL A 20 -17.99 -0.20 7.44
CA VAL A 20 -16.85 -1.01 7.89
C VAL A 20 -17.32 -2.46 7.89
N VAL A 21 -16.51 -3.34 7.31
CA VAL A 21 -16.75 -4.77 7.27
C VAL A 21 -15.88 -5.38 8.36
N GLU A 22 -16.51 -5.95 9.37
CA GLU A 22 -15.79 -6.70 10.41
C GLU A 22 -15.23 -7.97 9.80
N TYR A 23 -13.91 -8.12 9.85
CA TYR A 23 -13.20 -9.26 9.30
C TYR A 23 -12.04 -9.62 10.21
N THR A 24 -11.90 -10.92 10.50
CA THR A 24 -10.79 -11.44 11.29
C THR A 24 -9.73 -12.01 10.33
N PRO A 25 -8.50 -11.48 10.33
CA PRO A 25 -7.48 -11.91 9.38
C PRO A 25 -7.10 -13.39 9.54
N ALA A 26 -7.05 -14.10 8.43
CA ALA A 26 -6.53 -15.45 8.36
C ALA A 26 -5.00 -15.47 8.28
N LYS A 27 -4.39 -16.57 8.71
CA LYS A 27 -2.94 -16.77 8.58
C LYS A 27 -2.60 -17.08 7.12
N ILE A 28 -1.64 -16.35 6.58
CA ILE A 28 -1.07 -16.61 5.25
C ILE A 28 0.47 -16.58 5.31
N SER A 29 1.12 -17.22 4.33
CA SER A 29 2.58 -17.18 4.24
C SER A 29 3.08 -15.81 3.76
N PRO A 30 4.30 -15.39 4.14
CA PRO A 30 4.90 -14.14 3.67
C PRO A 30 4.97 -14.03 2.14
N GLU A 31 5.22 -15.14 1.45
CA GLU A 31 5.31 -15.21 -0.01
C GLU A 31 3.94 -14.96 -0.65
N GLN A 32 2.89 -15.59 -0.10
CA GLN A 32 1.51 -15.33 -0.52
C GLN A 32 1.09 -13.89 -0.23
N ALA A 33 1.50 -13.34 0.93
CA ALA A 33 1.22 -11.95 1.28
C ALA A 33 1.79 -10.97 0.25
N ARG A 34 3.07 -11.14 -0.10
CA ARG A 34 3.74 -10.34 -1.13
C ARG A 34 3.02 -10.42 -2.47
N SER A 35 2.68 -11.63 -2.92
CA SER A 35 1.95 -11.84 -4.17
C SER A 35 0.58 -11.17 -4.19
N VAL A 36 -0.21 -11.29 -3.12
CA VAL A 36 -1.53 -10.65 -3.02
C VAL A 36 -1.40 -9.13 -3.00
N ILE A 37 -0.43 -8.59 -2.26
CA ILE A 37 -0.20 -7.14 -2.18
C ILE A 37 0.20 -6.58 -3.54
N GLU A 38 1.15 -7.22 -4.20
CA GLU A 38 1.59 -6.82 -5.54
C GLU A 38 0.42 -6.83 -6.52
N GLN A 39 -0.35 -7.91 -6.56
CA GLN A 39 -1.51 -8.02 -7.42
C GLN A 39 -2.50 -6.87 -7.18
N VAL A 40 -2.90 -6.63 -5.92
CA VAL A 40 -3.89 -5.58 -5.61
C VAL A 40 -3.38 -4.18 -5.94
N LEU A 41 -2.09 -3.91 -5.72
CA LEU A 41 -1.50 -2.61 -6.06
C LEU A 41 -1.42 -2.44 -7.59
N MET A 42 -1.00 -3.47 -8.32
CA MET A 42 -0.85 -3.42 -9.79
C MET A 42 -2.19 -3.46 -10.54
N GLU A 43 -3.28 -3.89 -9.89
CA GLU A 43 -4.63 -3.88 -10.45
C GLU A 43 -5.41 -2.59 -10.11
N GLN A 44 -4.81 -1.61 -9.42
CA GLN A 44 -5.46 -0.33 -9.15
C GLN A 44 -5.86 0.41 -10.45
N PRO A 45 -6.85 1.34 -10.39
CA PRO A 45 -7.15 2.22 -11.52
C PRO A 45 -5.92 2.97 -12.02
N LEU A 46 -5.83 3.24 -13.32
CA LEU A 46 -4.67 3.86 -13.97
C LEU A 46 -4.10 5.09 -13.24
N LYS A 47 -4.97 5.91 -12.63
CA LYS A 47 -4.59 7.11 -11.89
C LYS A 47 -3.81 6.83 -10.59
N THR A 48 -4.04 5.70 -9.95
CA THR A 48 -3.49 5.33 -8.64
C THR A 48 -2.62 4.08 -8.69
N ARG A 49 -2.53 3.44 -9.85
CA ARG A 49 -1.68 2.28 -10.10
C ARG A 49 -0.21 2.67 -10.07
N PRO A 50 0.62 2.03 -9.22
CA PRO A 50 2.06 2.23 -9.28
C PRO A 50 2.64 1.58 -10.54
N GLU A 51 3.82 2.03 -10.94
CA GLU A 51 4.61 1.37 -11.99
C GLU A 51 5.41 0.20 -11.43
N GLN A 52 5.72 0.25 -10.13
CA GLN A 52 6.50 -0.77 -9.44
C GLN A 52 6.13 -0.90 -7.97
N VAL A 53 6.27 -2.12 -7.46
CA VAL A 53 6.16 -2.50 -6.05
C VAL A 53 7.46 -3.16 -5.63
N VAL A 54 7.99 -2.80 -4.46
CA VAL A 54 9.23 -3.32 -3.90
C VAL A 54 8.97 -3.74 -2.46
N PHE A 55 9.42 -4.95 -2.13
CA PHE A 55 9.36 -5.47 -0.77
C PHE A 55 10.78 -5.50 -0.19
N THR A 56 10.93 -4.95 1.01
CA THR A 56 12.14 -5.10 1.82
C THR A 56 11.80 -5.85 3.10
N ASP A 57 12.81 -6.07 3.96
CA ASP A 57 12.61 -6.65 5.28
C ASP A 57 11.93 -5.69 6.27
N GLU A 58 11.85 -4.39 5.94
CA GLU A 58 11.33 -3.33 6.80
C GLU A 58 10.05 -2.68 6.29
N TYR A 59 9.83 -2.64 4.97
CA TYR A 59 8.72 -1.91 4.38
C TYR A 59 8.29 -2.41 3.00
N ILE A 60 7.07 -2.03 2.61
CA ILE A 60 6.55 -2.09 1.24
C ILE A 60 6.71 -0.72 0.62
N GLY A 61 7.41 -0.62 -0.51
CA GLY A 61 7.59 0.60 -1.28
C GLY A 61 6.88 0.50 -2.62
N TYR A 62 6.11 1.50 -3.03
CA TYR A 62 5.52 1.54 -4.37
C TYR A 62 5.37 2.98 -4.87
N GLY A 63 5.33 3.16 -6.19
CA GLY A 63 5.31 4.49 -6.80
C GLY A 63 5.46 4.49 -8.31
N SER A 64 5.65 5.69 -8.87
CA SER A 64 5.90 5.93 -10.29
C SER A 64 7.29 6.54 -10.51
N GLY A 65 8.14 5.95 -11.33
CA GLY A 65 9.51 6.39 -11.64
C GLY A 65 10.57 5.28 -11.52
N ILE A 66 11.81 5.58 -11.95
CA ILE A 66 12.90 4.59 -12.05
C ILE A 66 13.59 4.36 -10.69
N LEU A 67 13.46 3.15 -10.11
CA LEU A 67 14.43 2.63 -9.14
C LEU A 67 15.58 1.95 -9.89
N SER A 68 16.75 2.59 -9.91
CA SER A 68 17.99 1.95 -10.37
C SER A 68 18.82 1.53 -9.15
N THR A 69 19.06 0.23 -9.01
CA THR A 69 20.00 -0.31 -8.03
C THR A 69 21.26 -0.71 -8.77
N THR A 70 22.32 0.10 -8.68
CA THR A 70 23.62 -0.22 -9.27
C THR A 70 24.52 -0.80 -8.18
N SER A 71 24.77 -2.10 -8.25
CA SER A 71 25.83 -2.75 -7.47
C SER A 71 27.11 -2.78 -8.31
N GLY A 72 28.17 -2.08 -7.87
CA GLY A 72 29.51 -2.17 -8.44
C GLY A 72 30.46 -2.86 -7.47
N PHE A 73 31.39 -3.69 -7.97
CA PHE A 73 32.42 -4.32 -7.15
C PHE A 73 33.47 -3.30 -6.70
N ALA A 74 33.69 -3.20 -5.40
CA ALA A 74 34.74 -2.36 -4.81
C ALA A 74 35.89 -3.23 -4.29
N SER A 75 36.96 -3.32 -5.07
CA SER A 75 38.25 -3.86 -4.65
C SER A 75 39.29 -2.78 -4.88
N ALA A 76 39.92 -2.28 -3.82
CA ALA A 76 41.03 -1.35 -3.92
C ALA A 76 42.32 -2.16 -4.19
N VAL A 77 42.71 -2.27 -5.46
CA VAL A 77 44.03 -2.78 -5.83
C VAL A 77 44.92 -1.58 -6.13
N PRO A 78 46.06 -1.40 -5.43
CA PRO A 78 46.99 -0.32 -5.77
C PRO A 78 47.56 -0.55 -7.17
N LEU A 79 47.33 0.40 -8.08
CA LEU A 79 47.93 0.46 -9.42
C LEU A 79 48.82 1.70 -9.50
N GLY A 80 50.07 1.60 -9.03
CA GLY A 80 51.03 2.70 -9.05
C GLY A 80 50.68 3.85 -8.10
N GLY A 81 50.84 5.11 -8.55
CA GLY A 81 50.68 6.34 -7.75
C GLY A 81 49.25 6.87 -7.60
N GLY A 82 48.22 6.08 -7.94
CA GLY A 82 46.82 6.46 -7.85
C GLY A 82 45.94 5.34 -7.27
N ALA A 83 44.81 5.73 -6.66
CA ALA A 83 43.84 4.80 -6.09
C ALA A 83 42.55 4.80 -6.92
N ILE A 84 42.05 3.61 -7.27
CA ILE A 84 40.71 3.45 -7.84
C ILE A 84 39.76 3.07 -6.70
N ALA A 85 38.85 3.99 -6.36
CA ALA A 85 37.79 3.76 -5.39
C ALA A 85 36.49 3.38 -6.11
N ALA A 86 35.83 2.34 -5.63
CA ALA A 86 34.47 2.00 -6.03
C ALA A 86 33.56 2.11 -4.80
N GLY A 87 32.44 2.81 -4.95
CA GLY A 87 31.44 3.00 -3.92
C GLY A 87 30.08 2.57 -4.45
N SER A 88 29.28 1.91 -3.60
CA SER A 88 27.88 1.65 -3.91
C SER A 88 27.10 2.97 -3.79
N SER A 89 26.46 3.41 -4.87
CA SER A 89 25.56 4.55 -4.84
C SER A 89 24.15 4.09 -5.16
N ARG A 90 23.20 4.35 -4.24
CA ARG A 90 21.78 4.11 -4.48
C ARG A 90 21.15 5.41 -4.96
N THR A 91 21.02 5.55 -6.28
CA THR A 91 20.35 6.71 -6.88
C THR A 91 18.85 6.47 -6.93
N SER A 92 18.10 7.14 -6.05
CA SER A 92 16.64 7.22 -6.16
C SER A 92 16.28 8.53 -6.85
N SER A 93 15.81 8.48 -8.10
CA SER A 93 15.08 9.63 -8.65
C SER A 93 13.77 9.76 -7.87
N LYS A 94 13.33 10.98 -7.52
CA LYS A 94 12.11 11.23 -6.72
C LYS A 94 10.86 10.91 -7.53
N ALA A 95 10.61 9.62 -7.69
CA ALA A 95 9.31 9.01 -7.90
C ALA A 95 8.40 9.36 -6.73
N VAL A 96 7.09 9.55 -6.95
CA VAL A 96 6.10 9.58 -5.86
C VAL A 96 6.12 8.20 -5.20
N GLN A 97 6.94 8.05 -4.16
CA GLN A 97 7.21 6.77 -3.50
C GLN A 97 6.45 6.74 -2.18
N THR A 98 5.41 5.91 -2.11
CA THR A 98 4.79 5.56 -0.83
C THR A 98 5.62 4.46 -0.17
N ARG A 99 5.87 4.58 1.13
CA ARG A 99 6.53 3.54 1.94
C ARG A 99 5.68 3.20 3.14
N ILE A 100 5.32 1.93 3.27
CA ILE A 100 4.57 1.39 4.41
C ILE A 100 5.54 0.54 5.22
N TYR A 101 6.05 1.11 6.32
CA TYR A 101 6.91 0.39 7.25
C TYR A 101 6.11 -0.60 8.09
N TYR A 102 6.59 -1.83 8.21
CA TYR A 102 5.89 -2.92 8.90
C TYR A 102 5.62 -2.63 10.38
N ASN A 103 6.57 -1.97 11.05
CA ASN A 103 6.45 -1.55 12.45
C ASN A 103 5.47 -0.38 12.66
N SER A 104 5.10 0.31 11.58
CA SER A 104 4.21 1.46 11.64
C SER A 104 2.76 1.08 11.37
N ILE A 105 2.48 -0.16 10.95
CA ILE A 105 1.13 -0.64 10.64
C ILE A 105 0.35 -0.78 11.96
N GLY A 106 -0.62 0.10 12.18
CA GLY A 106 -1.50 0.06 13.34
C GLY A 106 -2.67 -0.88 13.10
N SER A 107 -3.53 -0.49 12.15
CA SER A 107 -4.76 -1.20 11.80
C SER A 107 -4.94 -1.28 10.28
N VAL A 108 -5.60 -2.35 9.83
CA VAL A 108 -6.01 -2.54 8.45
C VAL A 108 -7.52 -2.72 8.46
N ALA A 109 -8.25 -1.81 7.82
CA ALA A 109 -9.70 -1.77 7.84
C ALA A 109 -10.27 -2.04 6.44
N LEU A 110 -11.27 -2.92 6.38
CA LEU A 110 -12.03 -3.22 5.18
C LEU A 110 -13.32 -2.40 5.16
N TYR A 111 -13.57 -1.72 4.05
CA TYR A 111 -14.78 -0.95 3.82
C TYR A 111 -15.51 -1.45 2.58
N SER A 112 -16.83 -1.41 2.63
CA SER A 112 -17.70 -1.61 1.48
C SER A 112 -18.42 -0.30 1.11
N LYS A 113 -18.29 0.11 -0.15
CA LYS A 113 -18.91 1.33 -0.69
C LYS A 113 -19.50 1.06 -2.07
N ARG A 114 -20.83 1.05 -2.18
CA ARG A 114 -21.58 0.91 -3.45
C ARG A 114 -21.11 -0.29 -4.30
N GLY A 115 -20.93 -1.45 -3.68
CA GLY A 115 -20.47 -2.66 -4.36
C GLY A 115 -18.97 -2.70 -4.68
N ARG A 116 -18.18 -1.73 -4.20
CA ARG A 116 -16.72 -1.75 -4.25
C ARG A 116 -16.14 -1.98 -2.87
N TRP A 117 -14.98 -2.63 -2.83
CA TRP A 117 -14.23 -2.89 -1.61
C TRP A 117 -13.04 -1.95 -1.53
N VAL A 118 -12.78 -1.42 -0.35
CA VAL A 118 -11.65 -0.54 -0.09
C VAL A 118 -10.94 -1.04 1.15
N VAL A 119 -9.65 -1.33 1.01
CA VAL A 119 -8.80 -1.67 2.14
C VAL A 119 -7.94 -0.46 2.47
N GLN A 120 -8.06 0.03 3.71
CA GLN A 120 -7.21 1.11 4.20
C GLN A 120 -6.25 0.59 5.25
N THR A 121 -4.98 0.86 5.04
CA THR A 121 -3.94 0.64 6.04
C THR A 121 -3.69 1.94 6.77
N ARG A 122 -3.74 1.90 8.10
CA ARG A 122 -3.52 3.05 8.98
C ARG A 122 -2.30 2.84 9.83
N SER A 123 -1.60 3.93 10.12
CA SER A 123 -0.47 3.91 11.04
C SER A 123 -0.94 3.63 12.48
N THR A 124 -0.01 3.31 13.36
CA THR A 124 -0.25 3.23 14.82
C THR A 124 -0.82 4.55 15.38
N GLY A 125 -0.46 5.69 14.78
CA GLY A 125 -1.03 7.01 15.10
C GLY A 125 -2.39 7.31 14.45
N GLY A 126 -2.96 6.38 13.66
CA GLY A 126 -4.29 6.51 13.06
C GLY A 126 -4.34 7.17 11.67
N SER A 127 -3.22 7.69 11.15
CA SER A 127 -3.15 8.29 9.81
C SER A 127 -3.28 7.23 8.71
N VAL A 128 -4.01 7.53 7.64
CA VAL A 128 -4.12 6.62 6.49
C VAL A 128 -2.80 6.59 5.72
N MET A 129 -2.17 5.42 5.65
CA MET A 129 -0.92 5.18 4.92
C MET A 129 -1.18 4.80 3.46
N ASN A 130 -2.26 4.04 3.23
CA ASN A 130 -2.68 3.60 1.91
C ASN A 130 -4.19 3.33 1.89
N SER A 131 -4.80 3.49 0.71
CA SER A 131 -6.17 3.12 0.42
C SER A 131 -6.23 2.45 -0.95
N SER A 132 -6.44 1.15 -0.99
CA SER A 132 -6.51 0.36 -2.22
C SER A 132 -7.94 -0.06 -2.55
N LEU A 133 -8.33 0.11 -3.80
CA LEU A 133 -9.61 -0.35 -4.35
C LEU A 133 -9.50 -1.83 -4.74
N VAL A 134 -10.52 -2.62 -4.41
CA VAL A 134 -10.55 -4.06 -4.71
C VAL A 134 -11.93 -4.44 -5.27
N ASP A 135 -11.93 -5.29 -6.30
CA ASP A 135 -13.15 -5.63 -7.04
C ASP A 135 -14.04 -6.64 -6.31
N THR A 136 -13.44 -7.60 -5.59
CA THR A 136 -14.16 -8.68 -4.93
C THR A 136 -13.89 -8.70 -3.43
N GLN A 137 -14.88 -9.15 -2.66
CA GLN A 137 -14.76 -9.30 -1.21
C GLN A 137 -13.60 -10.23 -0.83
N ASN A 138 -13.55 -11.42 -1.45
CA ASN A 138 -12.51 -12.41 -1.18
C ASN A 138 -11.11 -11.85 -1.42
N LYS A 139 -10.89 -11.12 -2.52
CA LYS A 139 -9.59 -10.48 -2.79
C LYS A 139 -9.28 -9.40 -1.75
N ALA A 140 -10.29 -8.65 -1.31
CA ALA A 140 -10.13 -7.61 -0.29
C ALA A 140 -9.76 -8.21 1.07
N GLU A 141 -10.43 -9.29 1.49
CA GLU A 141 -10.12 -10.06 2.70
C GLU A 141 -8.70 -10.62 2.65
N ARG A 142 -8.31 -11.27 1.55
CA ARG A 142 -6.93 -11.75 1.35
C ARG A 142 -5.89 -10.65 1.40
N PHE A 143 -6.24 -9.44 0.94
CA PHE A 143 -5.35 -8.29 1.03
C PHE A 143 -5.24 -7.77 2.47
N VAL A 144 -6.31 -7.84 3.26
CA VAL A 144 -6.24 -7.60 4.71
C VAL A 144 -5.31 -8.63 5.37
N ASP A 145 -5.48 -9.93 5.09
CA ASP A 145 -4.62 -10.99 5.60
C ASP A 145 -3.15 -10.70 5.31
N ALA A 146 -2.86 -10.29 4.08
CA ALA A 146 -1.51 -9.95 3.64
C ALA A 146 -0.92 -8.76 4.40
N MET A 147 -1.65 -7.65 4.49
CA MET A 147 -1.16 -6.46 5.20
C MET A 147 -0.97 -6.72 6.70
N VAL A 148 -1.85 -7.52 7.31
CA VAL A 148 -1.75 -7.89 8.73
C VAL A 148 -0.60 -8.88 8.96
N SER A 149 -0.38 -9.85 8.07
CA SER A 149 0.71 -10.82 8.21
C SER A 149 2.10 -10.19 8.17
N LEU A 150 2.24 -9.05 7.48
CA LEU A 150 3.50 -8.31 7.39
C LEU A 150 3.70 -7.30 8.51
N LYS A 151 2.69 -7.07 9.36
CA LYS A 151 2.83 -6.20 10.54
C LYS A 151 3.90 -6.78 11.47
N ARG A 152 4.78 -5.91 11.96
CA ARG A 152 5.78 -6.24 12.97
C ARG A 152 5.53 -5.40 14.21
N GLU A 153 5.81 -5.97 15.38
CA GLU A 153 5.78 -5.27 16.67
C GLU A 153 7.09 -4.51 16.91
#